data_AF-A0A6C7E8R7-F1
#
_entry.id   AF-A0A6C7E8R7-F1
#
_cell.length_a   1.000
_cell.length_b   1.000
_cell.length_c   1.000
_cell.angle_alpha   90.00
_cell.angle_beta   90.00
_cell.angle_gamma   90.00
#
_symmetry.space_group_name_H-M   'P 1'
#
loop_
_entity.id
_entity.type
_entity.pdbx_description
1 polymer ?
#
loop_
_entity_poly.entity_id
_entity_poly.type
_entity_poly.pdbx_seq_one_letter_code
_entity_poly.pdbx_strand_id
1 'polypeptide(L)'
;MSWVMSATTKPTAQVAVPFPSELPPGYAWFDDEPVFDPERHLRLEQPAEITTLADLGYGPDDIAGKATTIAASSPFRVLSDEGAEVMLAVARRLRAFCRPAGDRIERTVRGGCYRSKWLRDLCISPEVTQHFADIYGTSIAPHPMPVHLGHINYEPSRIEAAVDKWHHDTIPLDYVMMVTDPAVTPGGRFEYFLGTKAEAAAMRARGETPPAERIVAPEFPGPGPGSVIALHGDMVVHRGGPLTELAERITMVNAFVSADASLDAQSRNRDLIGVDDPQTLYSEWARAVAWRSRDRLDAIVASAGFDGDVESVATQLEFAIDDVRTAIDEMRSGGGVIEHYE
;
A
#
# COMPACT_ATOMS: atom_id res chain seq x y z
N MET A 1 1.79 21.82 -34.50
CA MET A 1 1.58 20.36 -34.62
C MET A 1 0.39 20.01 -33.75
N SER A 2 -0.63 19.40 -34.36
CA SER A 2 -1.86 18.98 -33.71
C SER A 2 -1.54 17.91 -32.67
N TRP A 3 -1.80 18.18 -31.39
CA TRP A 3 -1.79 17.15 -30.36
C TRP A 3 -2.95 16.21 -30.65
N VAL A 4 -2.63 15.01 -31.13
CA VAL A 4 -3.58 13.90 -31.13
C VAL A 4 -3.83 13.61 -29.66
N MET A 5 -5.06 13.85 -29.19
CA MET A 5 -5.51 13.33 -27.90
C MET A 5 -5.32 11.82 -27.96
N SER A 6 -4.27 11.32 -27.30
CA SER A 6 -4.07 9.90 -27.07
C SER A 6 -5.35 9.41 -26.41
N ALA A 7 -6.03 8.46 -27.03
CA ALA A 7 -7.20 7.83 -26.43
C ALA A 7 -6.78 7.35 -25.04
N THR A 8 -7.42 7.85 -23.99
CA THR A 8 -7.16 7.42 -22.62
C THR A 8 -7.41 5.92 -22.56
N THR A 9 -6.34 5.13 -22.61
CA THR A 9 -6.39 3.69 -22.46
C THR A 9 -6.99 3.39 -21.10
N LYS A 10 -8.06 2.59 -21.09
CA LYS A 10 -8.71 2.17 -19.84
C LYS A 10 -7.66 1.58 -18.88
N PRO A 11 -7.65 1.95 -17.59
CA PRO A 11 -6.82 1.30 -16.58
C PRO A 11 -6.96 -0.22 -16.62
N THR A 12 -5.83 -0.92 -16.45
CA THR A 12 -5.78 -2.38 -16.48
C THR A 12 -5.12 -2.94 -15.23
N ALA A 13 -5.66 -4.04 -14.73
CA ALA A 13 -4.96 -4.91 -13.80
C ALA A 13 -3.80 -5.60 -14.50
N GLN A 14 -2.63 -5.58 -13.87
CA GLN A 14 -1.43 -6.24 -14.35
C GLN A 14 -0.77 -7.08 -13.25
N VAL A 15 0.24 -7.84 -13.65
CA VAL A 15 1.11 -8.59 -12.73
C VAL A 15 2.54 -8.11 -12.99
N ALA A 16 3.08 -7.34 -12.05
CA ALA A 16 4.46 -6.85 -12.11
C ALA A 16 5.46 -8.00 -11.87
N VAL A 17 5.39 -8.60 -10.68
CA VAL A 17 6.16 -9.79 -10.28
C VAL A 17 5.17 -10.83 -9.76
N PRO A 18 5.18 -12.07 -10.27
CA PRO A 18 4.28 -13.12 -9.78
C PRO A 18 4.62 -13.51 -8.34
N PHE A 19 3.62 -13.94 -7.58
CA PHE A 19 3.84 -14.48 -6.24
C PHE A 19 4.80 -15.69 -6.31
N PRO A 20 5.80 -15.82 -5.42
CA PRO A 20 6.80 -16.88 -5.49
C PRO A 20 6.18 -18.27 -5.40
N SER A 21 6.70 -19.21 -6.18
CA SER A 21 6.30 -20.63 -6.11
C SER A 21 6.81 -21.34 -4.85
N GLU A 22 7.85 -20.80 -4.22
CA GLU A 22 8.48 -21.34 -3.02
C GLU A 22 8.24 -20.43 -1.82
N LEU A 23 8.04 -21.04 -0.65
CA LEU A 23 7.92 -20.31 0.60
C LEU A 23 9.31 -19.89 1.12
N PRO A 24 9.44 -18.68 1.69
CA PRO A 24 10.62 -18.31 2.45
C PRO A 24 10.81 -19.23 3.67
N PRO A 25 12.05 -19.44 4.15
CA PRO A 25 12.27 -20.28 5.31
C PRO A 25 11.52 -19.75 6.56
N GLY A 26 11.00 -20.67 7.39
CA GLY A 26 10.20 -20.29 8.57
C GLY A 26 8.74 -19.90 8.27
N TYR A 27 8.32 -19.91 7.02
CA TYR A 27 6.92 -19.79 6.62
C TYR A 27 6.32 -21.17 6.32
N ALA A 28 5.05 -21.34 6.67
CA ALA A 28 4.28 -22.54 6.41
C ALA A 28 2.84 -22.13 6.13
N TRP A 29 2.26 -22.75 5.10
CA TRP A 29 0.85 -22.58 4.79
C TRP A 29 -0.01 -23.15 5.92
N PHE A 30 -1.11 -22.47 6.20
CA PHE A 30 -2.27 -23.06 6.83
C PHE A 30 -2.82 -24.16 5.90
N ASP A 31 -3.22 -25.29 6.47
CA ASP A 31 -3.59 -26.52 5.78
C ASP A 31 -5.10 -26.73 5.67
N ASP A 32 -5.88 -25.95 6.40
CA ASP A 32 -7.34 -26.08 6.59
C ASP A 32 -8.10 -24.77 6.31
N GLU A 33 -7.63 -23.97 5.34
CA GLU A 33 -8.35 -22.78 4.87
C GLU A 33 -9.33 -23.11 3.74
N PRO A 34 -10.47 -22.41 3.64
CA PRO A 34 -11.26 -22.44 2.42
C PRO A 34 -10.45 -21.91 1.25
N VAL A 35 -10.74 -22.40 0.04
CA VAL A 35 -10.16 -21.84 -1.19
C VAL A 35 -10.82 -20.49 -1.46
N PHE A 36 -10.03 -19.47 -1.80
CA PHE A 36 -10.58 -18.18 -2.19
C PHE A 36 -11.37 -18.31 -3.51
N ASP A 37 -12.63 -17.92 -3.46
CA ASP A 37 -13.56 -17.85 -4.59
C ASP A 37 -14.07 -16.41 -4.73
N PRO A 38 -13.73 -15.69 -5.81
CA PRO A 38 -14.13 -14.30 -5.99
C PRO A 38 -15.65 -14.12 -6.11
N GLU A 39 -16.39 -15.10 -6.65
CA GLU A 39 -17.85 -14.99 -6.79
C GLU A 39 -18.56 -15.06 -5.44
N ARG A 40 -17.96 -15.77 -4.48
CA ARG A 40 -18.51 -15.94 -3.12
C ARG A 40 -18.01 -14.91 -2.14
N HIS A 41 -16.72 -14.59 -2.19
CA HIS A 41 -16.07 -13.79 -1.16
C HIS A 41 -16.02 -12.30 -1.46
N LEU A 42 -16.20 -11.88 -2.73
CA LEU A 42 -16.15 -10.47 -3.09
C LEU A 42 -17.55 -9.87 -3.24
N ARG A 43 -17.65 -8.58 -2.90
CA ARG A 43 -18.78 -7.68 -3.13
C ARG A 43 -18.20 -6.30 -3.44
N LEU A 44 -17.69 -6.14 -4.65
CA LEU A 44 -16.97 -4.96 -5.11
C LEU A 44 -17.93 -3.80 -5.41
N GLU A 45 -18.23 -2.98 -4.42
CA GLU A 45 -19.00 -1.74 -4.56
C GLU A 45 -18.08 -0.58 -4.99
N GLN A 46 -18.64 0.48 -5.57
CA GLN A 46 -17.87 1.68 -5.90
C GLN A 46 -17.88 2.68 -4.73
N PRO A 47 -16.78 3.42 -4.48
CA PRO A 47 -16.83 4.58 -3.60
C PRO A 47 -17.78 5.64 -4.16
N ALA A 48 -18.43 6.38 -3.26
CA ALA A 48 -19.31 7.49 -3.62
C ALA A 48 -18.53 8.75 -3.97
N GLU A 49 -17.40 8.98 -3.31
CA GLU A 49 -16.59 10.19 -3.45
C GLU A 49 -15.11 9.85 -3.58
N ILE A 50 -14.39 10.76 -4.25
CA ILE A 50 -12.95 10.70 -4.45
C ILE A 50 -12.37 12.05 -4.04
N THR A 51 -11.36 12.03 -3.18
CA THR A 51 -10.50 13.17 -2.85
C THR A 51 -9.21 13.08 -3.66
N THR A 52 -8.82 14.17 -4.31
CA THR A 52 -7.58 14.23 -5.08
C THR A 52 -6.41 14.77 -4.26
N LEU A 53 -5.18 14.59 -4.75
CA LEU A 53 -3.99 15.17 -4.15
C LEU A 53 -4.08 16.71 -4.12
N ALA A 54 -4.66 17.32 -5.15
CA ALA A 54 -4.87 18.77 -5.20
C ALA A 54 -5.83 19.25 -4.10
N ASP A 55 -6.86 18.47 -3.77
CA ASP A 55 -7.79 18.79 -2.66
C ASP A 55 -7.08 18.77 -1.29
N LEU A 56 -6.02 17.97 -1.15
CA LEU A 56 -5.14 17.98 0.03
C LEU A 56 -4.10 19.11 0.02
N GLY A 57 -4.05 19.92 -1.05
CA GLY A 57 -3.13 21.05 -1.18
C GLY A 57 -1.80 20.74 -1.87
N TYR A 58 -1.64 19.57 -2.49
CA TYR A 58 -0.47 19.27 -3.31
C TYR A 58 -0.47 20.09 -4.60
N GLY A 59 0.69 20.66 -4.94
CA GLY A 59 0.89 21.39 -6.19
C GLY A 59 1.12 20.48 -7.39
N PRO A 60 1.09 21.03 -8.63
CA PRO A 60 1.38 20.26 -9.84
C PRO A 60 2.74 19.55 -9.81
N ASP A 61 3.76 20.19 -9.25
CA ASP A 61 5.11 19.62 -9.15
C ASP A 61 5.18 18.45 -8.15
N ASP A 62 4.37 18.48 -7.08
CA ASP A 62 4.30 17.38 -6.11
C ASP A 62 3.59 16.15 -6.70
N ILE A 63 2.66 16.37 -7.64
CA ILE A 63 1.83 15.35 -8.29
C ILE A 63 2.54 14.76 -9.51
N ALA A 64 3.46 15.50 -10.13
CA ALA A 64 4.24 15.03 -11.26
C ALA A 64 5.00 13.74 -10.90
N GLY A 65 4.93 12.72 -11.77
CA GLY A 65 5.59 11.43 -11.55
C GLY A 65 4.87 10.49 -10.58
N LYS A 66 3.76 10.91 -9.94
CA LYS A 66 2.96 10.05 -9.06
C LYS A 66 2.09 9.07 -9.85
N ALA A 67 1.76 7.95 -9.20
CA ALA A 67 1.00 6.87 -9.83
C ALA A 67 -0.41 7.31 -10.26
N THR A 68 -1.01 8.22 -9.48
CA THR A 68 -2.35 8.75 -9.69
C THR A 68 -2.49 10.13 -9.04
N THR A 69 -3.47 10.91 -9.51
CA THR A 69 -3.89 12.16 -8.85
C THR A 69 -4.87 11.91 -7.69
N ILE A 70 -5.34 10.67 -7.51
CA ILE A 70 -6.26 10.31 -6.44
C ILE A 70 -5.50 10.25 -5.11
N ALA A 71 -6.03 10.87 -4.06
CA ALA A 71 -5.48 10.80 -2.71
C ALA A 71 -6.21 9.74 -1.88
N ALA A 72 -7.54 9.82 -1.81
CA ALA A 72 -8.35 8.92 -1.01
C ALA A 72 -9.75 8.74 -1.63
N SER A 73 -10.42 7.65 -1.31
CA SER A 73 -11.85 7.47 -1.60
C SER A 73 -12.71 7.66 -0.34
N SER A 74 -14.02 7.84 -0.48
CA SER A 74 -14.96 7.47 0.59
C SER A 74 -14.89 5.96 0.85
N PRO A 75 -15.20 5.45 2.05
CA PRO A 75 -15.26 4.01 2.28
C PRO A 75 -16.32 3.28 1.44
N PHE A 76 -16.06 2.03 1.08
CA PHE A 76 -16.95 1.18 0.27
C PHE A 76 -16.77 -0.32 0.58
N ARG A 77 -17.74 -1.16 0.23
CA ARG A 77 -17.68 -2.61 0.49
C ARG A 77 -16.80 -3.31 -0.57
N VAL A 78 -15.95 -4.25 -0.15
CA VAL A 78 -15.17 -5.12 -1.04
C VAL A 78 -15.42 -6.61 -0.80
N LEU A 79 -15.62 -7.03 0.46
CA LEU A 79 -15.94 -8.43 0.77
C LEU A 79 -17.43 -8.66 0.92
N SER A 80 -17.91 -9.84 0.54
CA SER A 80 -19.21 -10.34 0.97
C SER A 80 -19.22 -10.61 2.49
N ASP A 81 -20.37 -10.95 3.07
CA ASP A 81 -20.40 -11.37 4.49
C ASP A 81 -19.56 -12.64 4.71
N GLU A 82 -19.64 -13.61 3.80
CA GLU A 82 -18.81 -14.83 3.84
C GLU A 82 -17.32 -14.48 3.73
N GLY A 83 -16.94 -13.61 2.79
CA GLY A 83 -15.55 -13.17 2.65
C GLY A 83 -15.02 -12.46 3.90
N ALA A 84 -15.84 -11.62 4.53
CA ALA A 84 -15.49 -10.91 5.76
C ALA A 84 -15.30 -11.87 6.94
N GLU A 85 -16.15 -12.91 7.06
CA GLU A 85 -16.01 -13.95 8.08
C GLU A 85 -14.69 -14.73 7.91
N VAL A 86 -14.35 -15.13 6.69
CA VAL A 86 -13.08 -15.82 6.42
C VAL A 86 -11.89 -14.91 6.68
N MET A 87 -11.92 -13.65 6.24
CA MET A 87 -10.85 -12.68 6.52
C MET A 87 -10.63 -12.50 8.03
N LEU A 88 -11.71 -12.39 8.82
CA LEU A 88 -11.61 -12.28 10.28
C LEU A 88 -11.01 -13.55 10.91
N ALA A 89 -11.40 -14.74 10.46
CA ALA A 89 -10.84 -16.00 10.93
C ALA A 89 -9.34 -16.13 10.60
N VAL A 90 -8.95 -15.79 9.37
CA VAL A 90 -7.56 -15.77 8.91
C VAL A 90 -6.73 -14.79 9.74
N ALA A 91 -7.22 -13.56 9.95
CA ALA A 91 -6.51 -12.56 10.73
C ALA A 91 -6.32 -12.99 12.19
N ARG A 92 -7.34 -13.56 12.84
CA ARG A 92 -7.23 -14.09 14.20
C ARG A 92 -6.19 -15.20 14.32
N ARG A 93 -6.06 -16.06 13.29
CA ARG A 93 -5.02 -17.11 13.26
C ARG A 93 -3.63 -16.53 13.02
N LEU A 94 -3.50 -15.53 12.14
CA LEU A 94 -2.24 -14.85 11.87
C LEU A 94 -1.69 -14.09 13.08
N ARG A 95 -2.53 -13.72 14.04
CA ARG A 95 -2.14 -13.06 15.29
C ARG A 95 -1.00 -13.76 16.05
N ALA A 96 -0.86 -15.08 15.91
CA ALA A 96 0.25 -15.84 16.49
C ALA A 96 1.65 -15.44 15.96
N PHE A 97 1.70 -14.74 14.82
CA PHE A 97 2.94 -14.26 14.19
C PHE A 97 3.18 -12.77 14.37
N CYS A 98 2.40 -12.10 15.23
CA CYS A 98 2.54 -10.67 15.48
C CYS A 98 3.94 -10.30 15.93
N ARG A 99 4.46 -9.21 15.37
CA ARG A 99 5.70 -8.54 15.79
C ARG A 99 5.49 -7.03 15.79
N PRO A 100 6.28 -6.27 16.55
CA PRO A 100 6.34 -4.82 16.40
C PRO A 100 6.93 -4.42 15.05
N ALA A 101 6.43 -3.33 14.47
CA ALA A 101 7.07 -2.64 13.36
C ALA A 101 7.71 -1.34 13.87
N GLY A 102 9.00 -1.44 14.23
CA GLY A 102 9.72 -0.36 14.88
C GLY A 102 9.04 0.09 16.18
N ASP A 103 9.01 1.39 16.39
CA ASP A 103 8.26 2.05 17.47
C ASP A 103 6.91 2.65 16.99
N ARG A 104 6.55 2.43 15.71
CA ARG A 104 5.33 2.93 15.08
C ARG A 104 4.11 2.08 15.44
N ILE A 105 4.21 0.76 15.29
CA ILE A 105 3.10 -0.20 15.50
C ILE A 105 3.56 -1.32 16.44
N GLU A 106 2.87 -1.51 17.57
CA GLU A 106 3.23 -2.55 18.55
C GLU A 106 2.95 -3.97 18.03
N ARG A 107 1.84 -4.15 17.30
CA ARG A 107 1.35 -5.47 16.91
C ARG A 107 0.89 -5.49 15.46
N THR A 108 1.72 -6.06 14.59
CA THR A 108 1.42 -6.27 13.18
C THR A 108 1.90 -7.62 12.68
N VAL A 109 1.33 -8.09 11.57
CA VAL A 109 1.84 -9.23 10.79
C VAL A 109 2.23 -8.76 9.40
N ARG A 110 3.51 -8.93 9.08
CA ARG A 110 4.11 -8.79 7.75
C ARG A 110 4.28 -10.17 7.11
N GLY A 111 4.12 -10.27 5.78
CA GLY A 111 4.24 -11.55 5.07
C GLY A 111 3.14 -12.58 5.42
N GLY A 112 1.95 -12.13 5.82
CA GLY A 112 0.80 -13.01 6.08
C GLY A 112 0.40 -13.84 4.85
N CYS A 113 0.62 -13.30 3.65
CA CYS A 113 0.39 -13.98 2.37
C CYS A 113 1.31 -15.20 2.14
N TYR A 114 2.36 -15.41 2.94
CA TYR A 114 3.17 -16.64 2.93
C TYR A 114 2.67 -17.70 3.93
N ARG A 115 1.58 -17.41 4.65
CA ARG A 115 0.98 -18.31 5.65
C ARG A 115 -0.46 -18.65 5.31
N SER A 116 -1.20 -17.70 4.74
CA SER A 116 -2.58 -17.90 4.32
C SER A 116 -2.68 -17.89 2.79
N LYS A 117 -3.15 -18.99 2.20
CA LYS A 117 -3.43 -19.06 0.76
C LYS A 117 -4.64 -18.22 0.41
N TRP A 118 -5.64 -18.20 1.29
CA TRP A 118 -6.84 -17.38 1.10
C TRP A 118 -6.49 -15.88 1.08
N LEU A 119 -5.68 -15.41 2.03
CA LEU A 119 -5.21 -14.01 2.06
C LEU A 119 -4.37 -13.67 0.83
N ARG A 120 -3.44 -14.56 0.45
CA ARG A 120 -2.64 -14.39 -0.76
C ARG A 120 -3.54 -14.19 -1.98
N ASP A 121 -4.49 -15.11 -2.19
CA ASP A 121 -5.34 -15.13 -3.38
C ASP A 121 -6.28 -13.92 -3.42
N LEU A 122 -6.76 -13.45 -2.26
CA LEU A 122 -7.45 -12.15 -2.15
C LEU A 122 -6.53 -10.99 -2.58
N CYS A 123 -5.30 -10.93 -2.05
CA CYS A 123 -4.38 -9.81 -2.27
C CYS A 123 -3.85 -9.72 -3.70
N ILE A 124 -3.83 -10.83 -4.45
CA ILE A 124 -3.40 -10.90 -5.85
C ILE A 124 -4.56 -11.12 -6.83
N SER A 125 -5.81 -11.04 -6.36
CA SER A 125 -7.00 -11.25 -7.19
C SER A 125 -7.01 -10.26 -8.37
N PRO A 126 -7.14 -10.75 -9.62
CA PRO A 126 -7.32 -9.87 -10.78
C PRO A 126 -8.59 -9.02 -10.69
N GLU A 127 -9.66 -9.53 -10.09
CA GLU A 127 -10.93 -8.82 -9.89
C GLU A 127 -10.75 -7.63 -8.95
N VAL A 128 -10.09 -7.85 -7.80
CA VAL A 128 -9.76 -6.77 -6.85
C VAL A 128 -8.81 -5.78 -7.52
N THR A 129 -7.74 -6.26 -8.14
CA THR A 129 -6.74 -5.39 -8.81
C THR A 129 -7.39 -4.51 -9.88
N GLN A 130 -8.27 -5.07 -10.72
CA GLN A 130 -8.94 -4.31 -11.78
C GLN A 130 -9.90 -3.27 -11.20
N HIS A 131 -10.63 -3.62 -10.15
CA HIS A 131 -11.53 -2.71 -9.46
C HIS A 131 -10.77 -1.50 -8.89
N PHE A 132 -9.62 -1.73 -8.26
CA PHE A 132 -8.77 -0.64 -7.77
C PHE A 132 -8.06 0.13 -8.89
N ALA A 133 -7.68 -0.52 -10.01
CA ALA A 133 -7.17 0.18 -11.19
C ALA A 133 -8.18 1.23 -11.71
N ASP A 134 -9.46 0.84 -11.75
CA ASP A 134 -10.55 1.72 -12.17
C ASP A 134 -10.73 2.89 -11.17
N ILE A 135 -10.63 2.64 -9.85
CA ILE A 135 -10.73 3.68 -8.80
C ILE A 135 -9.55 4.66 -8.84
N TYR A 136 -8.31 4.16 -8.92
CA TYR A 136 -7.14 5.04 -9.01
C TYR A 136 -7.00 5.70 -10.39
N GLY A 137 -7.77 5.27 -11.39
CA GLY A 137 -7.69 5.82 -12.74
C GLY A 137 -6.36 5.55 -13.43
N THR A 138 -5.62 4.52 -13.02
CA THR A 138 -4.30 4.15 -13.56
C THR A 138 -4.11 2.64 -13.58
N SER A 139 -3.32 2.12 -14.52
CA SER A 139 -3.01 0.69 -14.52
C SER A 139 -2.13 0.35 -13.33
N ILE A 140 -2.50 -0.69 -12.58
CA ILE A 140 -1.79 -1.11 -11.36
C ILE A 140 -1.50 -2.61 -11.37
N ALA A 141 -0.56 -3.01 -10.54
CA ALA A 141 -0.34 -4.40 -10.17
C ALA A 141 -0.28 -4.54 -8.64
N PRO A 142 -0.62 -5.71 -8.06
CA PRO A 142 -0.29 -6.01 -6.68
C PRO A 142 1.20 -5.74 -6.43
N HIS A 143 1.53 -5.25 -5.23
CA HIS A 143 2.89 -4.86 -4.91
C HIS A 143 3.89 -6.00 -5.19
N PRO A 144 5.00 -5.74 -5.92
CA PRO A 144 5.93 -6.77 -6.40
C PRO A 144 6.77 -7.42 -5.28
N MET A 145 6.66 -6.90 -4.05
CA MET A 145 7.20 -7.49 -2.84
C MET A 145 6.06 -8.08 -2.00
N PRO A 146 5.80 -9.41 -2.09
CA PRO A 146 4.70 -10.05 -1.39
C PRO A 146 4.70 -9.90 0.13
N VAL A 147 5.84 -9.58 0.76
CA VAL A 147 5.89 -9.29 2.20
C VAL A 147 5.04 -8.07 2.58
N HIS A 148 4.76 -7.18 1.62
CA HIS A 148 3.91 -5.99 1.79
C HIS A 148 2.41 -6.26 1.54
N LEU A 149 2.06 -7.40 0.96
CA LEU A 149 0.67 -7.76 0.67
C LEU A 149 -0.03 -8.28 1.92
N GLY A 150 -1.29 -7.86 2.11
CA GLY A 150 -2.13 -8.33 3.22
C GLY A 150 -1.53 -8.05 4.60
N HIS A 151 -0.90 -6.89 4.78
CA HIS A 151 -0.37 -6.41 6.05
C HIS A 151 -1.48 -6.30 7.08
N ILE A 152 -1.34 -6.89 8.27
CA ILE A 152 -2.41 -6.86 9.29
C ILE A 152 -1.96 -6.05 10.50
N ASN A 153 -2.80 -5.11 10.93
CA ASN A 153 -2.61 -4.34 12.17
C ASN A 153 -3.60 -4.80 13.23
N TYR A 154 -3.14 -4.88 14.48
CA TYR A 154 -3.95 -5.28 15.63
C TYR A 154 -4.02 -4.17 16.68
N GLU A 155 -4.94 -4.30 17.63
CA GLU A 155 -5.00 -3.43 18.80
C GLU A 155 -3.72 -3.51 19.66
N PRO A 156 -3.30 -2.40 20.30
CA PRO A 156 -2.15 -2.39 21.20
C PRO A 156 -2.39 -3.20 22.48
N SER A 157 -1.33 -3.48 23.23
CA SER A 157 -1.42 -4.15 24.55
C SER A 157 -1.96 -3.25 25.67
N ARG A 158 -1.88 -1.94 25.47
CA ARG A 158 -2.14 -0.90 26.47
C ARG A 158 -2.91 0.22 25.82
N ILE A 159 -3.86 0.82 26.55
CA ILE A 159 -4.77 1.82 26.00
C ILE A 159 -4.05 3.12 25.63
N GLU A 160 -2.93 3.40 26.29
CA GLU A 160 -2.10 4.59 26.07
C GLU A 160 -1.17 4.45 24.85
N ALA A 161 -0.98 3.24 24.35
CA ALA A 161 -0.17 3.01 23.16
C ALA A 161 -0.97 3.36 21.90
N ALA A 162 -0.30 3.99 20.93
CA ALA A 162 -0.89 4.24 19.64
C ALA A 162 -1.23 2.92 18.95
N VAL A 163 -2.37 2.91 18.25
CA VAL A 163 -2.70 1.80 17.33
C VAL A 163 -1.75 1.87 16.14
N ASP A 164 -1.68 3.04 15.51
CA ASP A 164 -0.67 3.41 14.53
C ASP A 164 -0.48 4.93 14.64
N LYS A 165 0.75 5.42 14.66
CA LYS A 165 1.05 6.86 14.76
C LYS A 165 0.71 7.58 13.46
N TRP A 166 0.56 8.90 13.45
CA TRP A 166 0.52 9.68 12.19
C TRP A 166 1.72 9.35 11.31
N HIS A 167 1.46 8.94 10.07
CA HIS A 167 2.49 8.59 9.09
C HIS A 167 1.95 8.80 7.67
N HIS A 168 2.81 8.65 6.68
CA HIS A 168 2.41 8.24 5.33
C HIS A 168 3.12 6.92 5.06
N ASP A 169 2.58 6.12 4.15
CA ASP A 169 3.04 4.75 3.98
C ASP A 169 4.35 4.64 3.22
N THR A 170 4.99 3.48 3.34
CA THR A 170 6.19 3.13 2.59
C THR A 170 5.85 2.48 1.25
N ILE A 171 4.57 2.35 0.92
CA ILE A 171 4.02 1.77 -0.30
C ILE A 171 3.26 2.84 -1.11
N PRO A 172 3.19 2.73 -2.45
CA PRO A 172 2.64 3.80 -3.29
C PRO A 172 1.14 3.98 -3.14
N LEU A 173 0.40 2.89 -3.36
CA LEU A 173 -1.06 2.83 -3.39
C LEU A 173 -1.50 1.66 -2.52
N ASP A 174 -2.59 1.83 -1.79
CA ASP A 174 -3.14 0.77 -0.95
C ASP A 174 -4.63 0.95 -0.68
N TYR A 175 -5.23 -0.10 -0.14
CA TYR A 175 -6.47 0.07 0.61
C TYR A 175 -6.30 -0.40 2.04
N VAL A 176 -7.03 0.25 2.94
CA VAL A 176 -7.18 -0.17 4.33
C VAL A 176 -8.57 -0.78 4.50
N MET A 177 -8.60 -2.08 4.76
CA MET A 177 -9.80 -2.85 5.07
C MET A 177 -10.03 -2.90 6.58
N MET A 178 -11.26 -2.62 7.00
CA MET A 178 -11.73 -2.93 8.34
C MET A 178 -12.06 -4.41 8.42
N VAL A 179 -11.32 -5.17 9.24
CA VAL A 179 -11.55 -6.61 9.44
C VAL A 179 -12.48 -6.85 10.62
N THR A 180 -12.32 -6.08 11.70
CA THR A 180 -13.32 -5.94 12.76
C THR A 180 -14.26 -4.79 12.44
N ASP A 181 -15.49 -4.83 12.97
CA ASP A 181 -16.49 -3.81 12.71
C ASP A 181 -16.14 -2.49 13.41
N PRO A 182 -15.76 -1.43 12.68
CA PRO A 182 -15.43 -0.16 13.29
C PRO A 182 -16.64 0.42 14.04
N ALA A 183 -17.89 0.17 13.63
CA ALA A 183 -19.07 0.77 14.26
C ALA A 183 -19.19 0.44 15.75
N VAL A 184 -18.68 -0.73 16.16
CA VAL A 184 -18.71 -1.20 17.56
C VAL A 184 -17.33 -1.16 18.24
N THR A 185 -16.25 -0.86 17.51
CA THR A 185 -14.92 -0.64 18.10
C THR A 185 -14.87 0.73 18.82
N PRO A 186 -14.54 0.78 20.12
CA PRO A 186 -14.44 2.03 20.89
C PRO A 186 -13.19 2.83 20.51
N GLY A 187 -13.35 3.85 19.66
CA GLY A 187 -12.24 4.61 19.09
C GLY A 187 -11.59 3.86 17.92
N GLY A 188 -10.27 3.91 17.79
CA GLY A 188 -9.55 3.10 16.80
C GLY A 188 -9.81 3.49 15.35
N ARG A 189 -10.37 4.68 15.11
CA ARG A 189 -10.87 5.11 13.79
C ARG A 189 -9.72 5.20 12.79
N PHE A 190 -9.97 4.89 11.52
CA PHE A 190 -9.07 5.35 10.47
C PHE A 190 -9.20 6.87 10.39
N GLU A 191 -8.08 7.57 10.40
CA GLU A 191 -8.03 9.03 10.36
C GLU A 191 -7.01 9.47 9.31
N TYR A 192 -7.36 10.45 8.49
CA TYR A 192 -6.41 11.09 7.57
C TYR A 192 -6.45 12.61 7.67
N PHE A 193 -5.31 13.22 7.36
CA PHE A 193 -5.09 14.66 7.46
C PHE A 193 -5.43 15.34 6.12
N LEU A 194 -6.24 16.40 6.19
CA LEU A 194 -6.53 17.31 5.08
C LEU A 194 -5.37 18.27 4.86
N GLY A 195 -4.24 17.76 4.40
CA GLY A 195 -3.04 18.53 4.11
C GLY A 195 -1.91 17.67 3.55
N THR A 196 -0.78 18.33 3.28
CA THR A 196 0.39 17.68 2.64
C THR A 196 1.34 17.04 3.65
N LYS A 197 2.18 16.12 3.16
CA LYS A 197 3.34 15.57 3.89
C LYS A 197 4.27 16.67 4.42
N ALA A 198 4.49 17.71 3.62
CA ALA A 198 5.35 18.84 4.00
C ALA A 198 4.77 19.62 5.19
N GLU A 199 3.45 19.85 5.20
CA GLU A 199 2.77 20.48 6.35
C GLU A 199 2.85 19.60 7.59
N ALA A 200 2.60 18.29 7.47
CA ALA A 200 2.73 17.33 8.58
C ALA A 200 4.15 17.31 9.15
N ALA A 201 5.18 17.28 8.30
CA ALA A 201 6.58 17.35 8.71
C ALA A 201 6.90 18.67 9.42
N ALA A 202 6.38 19.80 8.92
CA ALA A 202 6.57 21.10 9.53
C ALA A 202 5.89 21.21 10.91
N MET A 203 4.70 20.63 11.08
CA MET A 203 4.03 20.51 12.38
C MET A 203 4.86 19.67 13.35
N ARG A 204 5.30 18.49 12.94
CA ARG A 204 6.17 17.63 13.75
C ARG A 204 7.44 18.36 14.21
N ALA A 205 8.08 19.12 13.33
CA ALA A 205 9.29 19.89 13.66
C ALA A 205 9.05 20.94 14.77
N ARG A 206 7.80 21.36 14.99
CA ARG A 206 7.37 22.23 16.08
C ARG A 206 6.83 21.48 17.30
N GLY A 207 6.81 20.14 17.28
CA GLY A 207 6.19 19.31 18.31
C GLY A 207 4.66 19.31 18.26
N GLU A 208 4.07 19.61 17.10
CA GLU A 208 2.64 19.65 16.86
C GLU A 208 2.18 18.42 16.07
N THR A 209 0.90 18.06 16.18
CA THR A 209 0.23 17.04 15.37
C THR A 209 -0.85 17.68 14.49
N PRO A 210 -1.35 17.00 13.45
CA PRO A 210 -2.47 17.49 12.65
C PRO A 210 -3.63 18.01 13.52
N PRO A 211 -4.15 19.24 13.26
CA PRO A 211 -5.21 19.82 14.08
C PRO A 211 -6.56 19.14 13.81
N ALA A 212 -7.39 19.04 14.85
CA ALA A 212 -8.65 18.28 14.82
C ALA A 212 -9.60 18.68 13.69
N GLU A 213 -9.69 19.97 13.37
CA GLU A 213 -10.52 20.51 12.31
C GLU A 213 -10.05 20.15 10.88
N ARG A 214 -8.82 19.62 10.75
CA ARG A 214 -8.27 19.11 9.48
C ARG A 214 -8.10 17.59 9.50
N ILE A 215 -8.70 16.89 10.46
CA ILE A 215 -8.71 15.42 10.51
C ILE A 215 -10.05 14.90 10.03
N VAL A 216 -10.03 13.97 9.08
CA VAL A 216 -11.22 13.24 8.64
C VAL A 216 -11.17 11.83 9.20
N ALA A 217 -12.27 11.43 9.85
CA ALA A 217 -12.53 10.05 10.28
C ALA A 217 -13.78 9.55 9.55
N PRO A 218 -13.65 8.90 8.38
CA PRO A 218 -14.81 8.56 7.57
C PRO A 218 -15.62 7.42 8.20
N GLU A 219 -16.94 7.46 8.00
CA GLU A 219 -17.84 6.38 8.41
C GLU A 219 -17.80 5.24 7.38
N PHE A 220 -17.64 4.00 7.85
CA PHE A 220 -17.63 2.82 6.99
C PHE A 220 -19.05 2.27 6.84
N PRO A 221 -19.49 1.86 5.63
CA PRO A 221 -20.86 1.42 5.39
C PRO A 221 -21.16 0.05 6.01
N GLY A 222 -22.40 -0.11 6.50
CA GLY A 222 -22.96 -1.37 7.04
C GLY A 222 -22.32 -1.80 8.37
N PRO A 223 -22.51 -3.07 8.81
CA PRO A 223 -21.52 -3.68 9.70
C PRO A 223 -20.19 -3.63 8.93
N GLY A 224 -19.23 -2.83 9.41
CA GLY A 224 -18.09 -2.44 8.61
C GLY A 224 -17.03 -3.49 8.26
N PRO A 225 -17.04 -4.77 8.73
CA PRO A 225 -16.09 -5.78 8.25
C PRO A 225 -16.14 -5.97 6.74
N GLY A 226 -14.98 -6.01 6.09
CA GLY A 226 -14.85 -6.17 4.65
C GLY A 226 -15.10 -4.90 3.84
N SER A 227 -15.37 -3.77 4.49
CA SER A 227 -15.35 -2.44 3.89
C SER A 227 -13.94 -1.84 3.94
N VAL A 228 -13.61 -1.04 2.93
CA VAL A 228 -12.26 -0.50 2.70
C VAL A 228 -12.31 0.99 2.43
N ILE A 229 -11.16 1.64 2.54
CA ILE A 229 -10.87 2.95 1.95
C ILE A 229 -9.66 2.80 1.03
N ALA A 230 -9.73 3.34 -0.19
CA ALA A 230 -8.58 3.39 -1.10
C ALA A 230 -7.74 4.65 -0.81
N LEU A 231 -6.42 4.51 -0.84
CA LEU A 231 -5.47 5.58 -0.52
C LEU A 231 -4.30 5.59 -1.50
N HIS A 232 -3.75 6.78 -1.68
CA HIS A 232 -2.38 6.96 -2.11
C HIS A 232 -1.47 6.92 -0.88
N GLY A 233 -1.01 5.72 -0.53
CA GLY A 233 -0.23 5.44 0.68
C GLY A 233 0.94 6.40 0.91
N ASP A 234 1.77 6.62 -0.11
CA ASP A 234 2.92 7.54 0.00
C ASP A 234 2.50 9.00 0.21
N MET A 235 1.31 9.43 -0.21
CA MET A 235 0.96 10.86 -0.26
C MET A 235 -0.05 11.29 0.81
N VAL A 236 -0.82 10.36 1.38
CA VAL A 236 -1.82 10.69 2.40
C VAL A 236 -1.24 10.49 3.79
N VAL A 237 -1.23 11.55 4.60
CA VAL A 237 -0.87 11.45 6.01
C VAL A 237 -2.07 10.92 6.79
N HIS A 238 -1.91 9.77 7.44
CA HIS A 238 -3.00 9.05 8.08
C HIS A 238 -2.54 8.27 9.32
N ARG A 239 -3.50 7.71 10.06
CA ARG A 239 -3.26 6.87 11.23
C ARG A 239 -4.43 5.94 11.57
N GLY A 240 -4.15 4.98 12.46
CA GLY A 240 -5.16 4.36 13.32
C GLY A 240 -5.29 5.18 14.60
N GLY A 241 -6.38 5.94 14.74
CA GLY A 241 -6.66 6.77 15.91
C GLY A 241 -6.68 5.96 17.22
N PRO A 242 -6.58 6.64 18.37
CA PRO A 242 -6.51 5.97 19.66
C PRO A 242 -7.81 5.20 19.97
N LEU A 243 -7.67 4.07 20.66
CA LEU A 243 -8.80 3.40 21.28
C LEU A 243 -9.24 4.19 22.53
N THR A 244 -10.54 4.23 22.80
CA THR A 244 -11.07 4.80 24.05
C THR A 244 -11.23 3.74 25.14
N GLU A 245 -11.34 2.47 24.74
CA GLU A 245 -11.32 1.29 25.61
C GLU A 245 -10.59 0.14 24.88
N LEU A 246 -9.97 -0.79 25.62
CA LEU A 246 -9.31 -1.93 24.98
C LEU A 246 -10.37 -2.85 24.34
N ALA A 247 -10.23 -3.06 23.04
CA ALA A 247 -11.11 -3.91 22.24
C ALA A 247 -10.33 -4.53 21.09
N GLU A 248 -10.82 -5.67 20.58
CA GLU A 248 -10.26 -6.26 19.36
C GLU A 248 -10.43 -5.27 18.19
N ARG A 249 -9.31 -4.90 17.57
CA ARG A 249 -9.28 -4.04 16.40
C ARG A 249 -8.34 -4.66 15.40
N ILE A 250 -8.86 -5.02 14.23
CA ILE A 250 -8.07 -5.62 13.16
C ILE A 250 -8.33 -4.84 11.88
N THR A 251 -7.25 -4.40 11.23
CA THR A 251 -7.30 -3.88 9.86
C THR A 251 -6.32 -4.65 8.99
N MET A 252 -6.64 -4.77 7.70
CA MET A 252 -5.75 -5.37 6.69
C MET A 252 -5.46 -4.32 5.62
N VAL A 253 -4.19 -4.17 5.26
CA VAL A 253 -3.72 -3.25 4.23
C VAL A 253 -3.19 -4.08 3.07
N ASN A 254 -3.68 -3.83 1.86
CA ASN A 254 -3.13 -4.44 0.65
C ASN A 254 -2.54 -3.38 -0.26
N ALA A 255 -1.38 -3.69 -0.84
CA ALA A 255 -0.54 -2.74 -1.53
C ALA A 255 -0.56 -2.95 -3.05
N PHE A 256 -0.50 -1.86 -3.80
CA PHE A 256 -0.36 -1.82 -5.26
C PHE A 256 0.76 -0.88 -5.69
N VAL A 257 1.24 -1.08 -6.91
CA VAL A 257 2.16 -0.18 -7.61
C VAL A 257 1.57 0.20 -8.96
N SER A 258 1.97 1.36 -9.51
CA SER A 258 1.71 1.67 -10.91
C SER A 258 2.37 0.61 -11.80
N ALA A 259 1.66 0.15 -12.82
CA ALA A 259 2.24 -0.69 -13.86
C ALA A 259 3.17 0.10 -14.79
N ASP A 260 3.10 1.44 -14.78
CA ASP A 260 4.01 2.31 -15.53
C ASP A 260 5.34 2.47 -14.79
N ALA A 261 6.37 1.76 -15.26
CA ALA A 261 7.71 1.83 -14.70
C ALA A 261 8.40 3.20 -14.92
N SER A 262 7.89 4.06 -15.81
CA SER A 262 8.44 5.41 -16.03
C SER A 262 8.09 6.42 -14.92
N LEU A 263 7.10 6.10 -14.09
CA LEU A 263 6.73 6.90 -12.92
C LEU A 263 7.65 6.61 -11.73
N ASP A 264 7.56 7.45 -10.69
CA ASP A 264 8.30 7.27 -9.45
C ASP A 264 7.97 5.91 -8.81
N ALA A 265 8.97 5.24 -8.23
CA ALA A 265 8.76 3.95 -7.55
C ALA A 265 7.88 4.09 -6.29
N GLN A 266 7.88 5.27 -5.65
CA GLN A 266 7.03 5.65 -4.50
C GLN A 266 7.05 4.64 -3.34
N SER A 267 8.06 3.77 -3.28
CA SER A 267 8.22 2.73 -2.27
C SER A 267 9.48 3.01 -1.45
N ARG A 268 9.37 3.06 -0.12
CA ARG A 268 10.47 3.38 0.80
C ARG A 268 11.00 2.13 1.49
N ASN A 269 11.56 1.22 0.69
CA ASN A 269 11.97 -0.10 1.16
C ASN A 269 13.11 -0.07 2.19
N ARG A 270 13.96 0.95 2.16
CA ARG A 270 15.01 1.15 3.15
C ARG A 270 14.47 1.28 4.58
N ASP A 271 13.31 1.92 4.74
CA ASP A 271 12.65 2.11 6.05
C ASP A 271 12.20 0.77 6.66
N LEU A 272 12.08 -0.27 5.84
CA LEU A 272 11.63 -1.60 6.24
C LEU A 272 12.79 -2.52 6.63
N ILE A 273 14.05 -2.09 6.48
CA ILE A 273 15.20 -2.84 6.99
C ILE A 273 15.16 -2.82 8.52
N GLY A 274 15.04 -4.00 9.12
CA GLY A 274 14.87 -4.16 10.57
C GLY A 274 13.41 -4.31 11.01
N VAL A 275 12.47 -4.16 10.08
CA VAL A 275 11.04 -4.38 10.28
C VAL A 275 10.62 -5.68 9.59
N ASP A 276 10.88 -5.76 8.29
CA ASP A 276 10.55 -6.92 7.49
C ASP A 276 11.59 -8.02 7.64
N ASP A 277 11.15 -9.27 7.42
CA ASP A 277 12.03 -10.43 7.50
C ASP A 277 13.15 -10.30 6.46
N PRO A 278 14.43 -10.26 6.86
CA PRO A 278 15.54 -10.20 5.91
C PRO A 278 15.56 -11.37 4.92
N GLN A 279 14.95 -12.51 5.26
CA GLN A 279 14.83 -13.66 4.37
C GLN A 279 13.91 -13.40 3.17
N THR A 280 12.99 -12.45 3.28
CA THR A 280 12.07 -12.05 2.19
C THR A 280 12.50 -10.74 1.57
N LEU A 281 12.77 -9.72 2.41
CA LEU A 281 12.93 -8.32 2.02
C LEU A 281 13.87 -8.13 0.83
N TYR A 282 15.11 -8.59 0.92
CA TYR A 282 16.12 -8.29 -0.10
C TYR A 282 15.88 -8.99 -1.43
N SER A 283 15.41 -10.25 -1.39
CA SER A 283 15.13 -11.02 -2.61
C SER A 283 13.92 -10.47 -3.34
N GLU A 284 12.89 -10.08 -2.60
CA GLU A 284 11.70 -9.45 -3.16
C GLU A 284 11.99 -8.05 -3.71
N TRP A 285 12.74 -7.24 -2.96
CA TRP A 285 13.16 -5.92 -3.41
C TRP A 285 13.98 -6.02 -4.69
N ALA A 286 14.94 -6.94 -4.76
CA ALA A 286 15.72 -7.19 -5.98
C ALA A 286 14.83 -7.53 -7.19
N ARG A 287 13.79 -8.37 -7.01
CA ARG A 287 12.83 -8.68 -8.09
C ARG A 287 12.01 -7.46 -8.49
N ALA A 288 11.56 -6.66 -7.54
CA ALA A 288 10.79 -5.45 -7.79
C ALA A 288 11.57 -4.43 -8.63
N VAL A 289 12.82 -4.13 -8.27
CA VAL A 289 13.65 -3.18 -9.04
C VAL A 289 14.11 -3.76 -10.37
N ALA A 290 14.37 -5.08 -10.44
CA ALA A 290 14.70 -5.74 -11.71
C ALA A 290 13.54 -5.69 -12.71
N TRP A 291 12.29 -5.85 -12.24
CA TRP A 291 11.10 -5.67 -13.07
C TRP A 291 11.03 -4.27 -13.67
N ARG A 292 11.14 -3.23 -12.83
CA ARG A 292 11.06 -1.83 -13.29
C ARG A 292 12.18 -1.49 -14.27
N SER A 293 13.41 -1.91 -13.96
CA SER A 293 14.54 -1.70 -14.87
C SER A 293 14.40 -2.44 -16.18
N ARG A 294 13.89 -3.68 -16.17
CA ARG A 294 13.60 -4.42 -17.41
C ARG A 294 12.63 -3.65 -18.29
N ASP A 295 11.50 -3.21 -17.74
CA ASP A 295 10.46 -2.52 -18.52
C ASP A 295 10.98 -1.18 -19.10
N ARG A 296 11.79 -0.43 -18.33
CA ARG A 296 12.45 0.79 -18.83
C ARG A 296 13.48 0.51 -19.93
N LEU A 297 14.29 -0.55 -19.79
CA LEU A 297 15.26 -0.96 -20.81
C LEU A 297 14.56 -1.44 -22.09
N ASP A 298 13.49 -2.21 -21.96
CA ASP A 298 12.68 -2.67 -23.09
C ASP A 298 12.06 -1.48 -23.85
N ALA A 299 11.65 -0.41 -23.15
CA ALA A 299 11.17 0.83 -23.77
C ALA A 299 12.28 1.53 -24.60
N ILE A 300 13.52 1.55 -24.13
CA ILE A 300 14.67 2.07 -24.89
C ILE A 300 14.91 1.21 -26.14
N VAL A 301 14.89 -0.11 -26.00
CA VAL A 301 15.07 -1.04 -27.13
C VAL A 301 13.97 -0.87 -28.18
N ALA A 302 12.73 -0.63 -27.74
CA ALA A 302 11.59 -0.42 -28.61
C ALA A 302 11.53 0.99 -29.23
N SER A 303 12.36 1.93 -28.78
CA SER A 303 12.33 3.32 -29.24
C SER A 303 12.60 3.41 -30.75
N ALA A 304 11.66 4.02 -31.48
CA ALA A 304 11.77 4.19 -32.92
C ALA A 304 12.54 5.48 -33.22
N GLY A 305 13.85 5.38 -33.43
CA GLY A 305 14.66 6.52 -33.85
C GLY A 305 16.13 6.37 -33.53
N PHE A 306 16.91 7.37 -33.96
CA PHE A 306 18.28 7.57 -33.52
C PHE A 306 18.33 8.93 -32.84
N ASP A 307 18.64 8.95 -31.55
CA ASP A 307 19.04 10.18 -30.87
C ASP A 307 20.55 10.37 -31.06
N GLY A 308 20.92 11.49 -31.67
CA GLY A 308 22.33 11.84 -31.91
C GLY A 308 23.00 12.51 -30.72
N ASP A 309 22.24 12.87 -29.68
CA ASP A 309 22.76 13.48 -28.47
C ASP A 309 23.16 12.42 -27.44
N VAL A 310 24.45 12.40 -27.10
CA VAL A 310 25.03 11.43 -26.15
C VAL A 310 24.43 11.61 -24.76
N GLU A 311 24.21 12.85 -24.32
CA GLU A 311 23.71 13.13 -22.97
C GLU A 311 22.27 12.67 -22.79
N SER A 312 21.40 12.90 -23.79
CA SER A 312 20.03 12.37 -23.81
C SER A 312 20.00 10.84 -23.71
N VAL A 313 20.78 10.13 -24.53
CA VAL A 313 20.82 8.65 -24.50
C VAL A 313 21.38 8.13 -23.17
N ALA A 314 22.43 8.75 -22.65
CA ALA A 314 23.00 8.39 -21.36
C ALA A 314 21.99 8.59 -20.22
N THR A 315 21.27 9.71 -20.20
CA THR A 315 20.23 10.01 -19.20
C THR A 315 19.12 8.96 -19.19
N GLN A 316 18.68 8.51 -20.37
CA GLN A 316 17.66 7.45 -20.47
C GLN A 316 18.17 6.12 -19.90
N LEU A 317 19.41 5.74 -20.20
CA LEU A 317 20.03 4.53 -19.66
C LEU A 317 20.24 4.61 -18.15
N GLU A 318 20.68 5.76 -17.63
CA GLU A 318 20.84 6.01 -16.19
C GLU A 318 19.50 5.86 -15.47
N PHE A 319 18.45 6.51 -15.97
CA PHE A 319 17.09 6.38 -15.44
C PHE A 319 16.59 4.93 -15.49
N ALA A 320 16.89 4.18 -16.55
CA ALA A 320 16.47 2.79 -16.69
C ALA A 320 17.04 1.88 -15.58
N ILE A 321 18.24 2.17 -15.07
CA ILE A 321 18.90 1.34 -14.05
C ILE A 321 18.93 1.98 -12.66
N ASP A 322 18.36 3.18 -12.50
CA ASP A 322 18.49 3.97 -11.27
C ASP A 322 17.93 3.25 -10.04
N ASP A 323 16.73 2.68 -10.14
CA ASP A 323 16.10 1.92 -9.04
C ASP A 323 16.98 0.75 -8.57
N VAL A 324 17.70 0.09 -9.49
CA VAL A 324 18.65 -1.00 -9.16
C VAL A 324 19.87 -0.45 -8.44
N ARG A 325 20.46 0.65 -8.93
CA ARG A 325 21.62 1.29 -8.30
C ARG A 325 21.29 1.76 -6.89
N THR A 326 20.19 2.47 -6.75
CA THR A 326 19.67 2.96 -5.47
C THR A 326 19.43 1.81 -4.50
N ALA A 327 18.75 0.73 -4.93
CA ALA A 327 18.51 -0.43 -4.07
C ALA A 327 19.83 -1.08 -3.59
N ILE A 328 20.84 -1.23 -4.46
CA ILE A 328 22.14 -1.77 -4.07
C ILE A 328 22.80 -0.91 -2.98
N ASP A 329 22.77 0.41 -3.16
CA ASP A 329 23.38 1.35 -2.21
C ASP A 329 22.64 1.38 -0.87
N GLU A 330 21.31 1.35 -0.89
CA GLU A 330 20.48 1.29 0.32
C GLU A 330 20.64 -0.04 1.08
N MET A 331 20.62 -1.18 0.38
CA MET A 331 20.85 -2.49 0.98
C MET A 331 22.21 -2.58 1.68
N ARG A 332 23.24 -1.96 1.12
CA ARG A 332 24.61 -1.95 1.68
C ARG A 332 24.80 -0.94 2.81
N SER A 333 24.11 0.19 2.76
CA SER A 333 24.20 1.23 3.79
C SER A 333 23.36 0.92 5.04
N GLY A 334 22.37 0.02 4.91
CA GLY A 334 21.54 -0.44 6.02
C GLY A 334 20.29 0.41 6.27
N GLY A 335 19.52 -0.01 7.27
CA GLY A 335 18.20 0.57 7.57
C GLY A 335 18.24 1.98 8.14
N GLY A 336 17.11 2.67 7.97
CA GLY A 336 16.80 3.94 8.64
C GLY A 336 15.86 3.74 9.83
N VAL A 337 15.44 4.86 10.43
CA VAL A 337 14.31 4.89 11.37
C VAL A 337 13.04 5.03 10.54
N ILE A 338 12.02 4.20 10.79
CA ILE A 338 10.71 4.33 10.13
C ILE A 338 10.18 5.74 10.38
N GLU A 339 9.79 6.45 9.31
CA GLU A 339 9.27 7.79 9.43
C GLU A 339 7.85 7.79 10.01
N HIS A 340 7.62 8.63 11.03
CA HIS A 340 6.31 8.98 11.55
C HIS A 340 6.31 10.43 12.06
N TYR A 341 5.12 11.01 12.23
CA TYR A 341 4.89 12.41 12.62
C TYR A 341 4.65 12.63 14.11
N GLU A 342 4.75 11.58 14.92
CA GLU A 342 4.66 11.65 16.40
C GLU A 342 6.01 11.48 17.11
#